data_AF-B7PNM2-F1
#
_entry.id   AF-B7PNM2-F1
#
_cell.length_a   1.000
_cell.length_b   1.000
_cell.length_c   1.000
_cell.angle_alpha   90.00
_cell.angle_beta   90.00
_cell.angle_gamma   90.00
#
_symmetry.space_group_name_H-M   'P 1'
#
loop_
_entity.id
_entity.type
_entity.pdbx_description
1 polymer ?
#
loop_
_entity_poly.entity_id
_entity_poly.type
_entity_poly.pdbx_seq_one_letter_code
_entity_poly.pdbx_strand_id
1 'polypeptide(L)'
;MYALVRFLEDHDPHMRHVILVSDIEGFRPVDINDFDNKTIYNAFWRDCVVDGNTGYYPAQILALGTTVSHWGKSKRVDVEAVLQNLNSALTEKIQDSMKAERRLMSCNADQNASAAP
;
A
#
# COMPACT_ATOMS: atom_id res chain seq x y z
N MET A 1 11.24 -3.46 5.30
CA MET A 1 11.27 -3.70 3.85
C MET A 1 9.85 -3.96 3.37
N TYR A 2 9.60 -3.78 2.09
CA TYR A 2 8.36 -4.20 1.43
C TYR A 2 8.70 -5.18 0.31
N ALA A 3 7.73 -5.98 -0.09
CA ALA A 3 7.85 -6.93 -1.18
C ALA A 3 6.82 -6.61 -2.25
N LEU A 4 7.24 -6.67 -3.51
CA LEU A 4 6.33 -6.76 -4.64
C LEU A 4 5.99 -8.24 -4.84
N VAL A 5 4.73 -8.60 -4.69
CA VAL A 5 4.26 -9.98 -4.77
C VAL A 5 3.20 -10.15 -5.85
N ARG A 6 3.07 -11.39 -6.31
CA ARG A 6 1.94 -11.87 -7.09
C ARG A 6 1.28 -13.00 -6.33
N PHE A 7 0.00 -12.84 -5.96
CA PHE A 7 -0.80 -13.94 -5.43
C PHE A 7 -1.14 -14.92 -6.56
N LEU A 8 -1.01 -16.21 -6.30
CA LEU A 8 -1.22 -17.24 -7.32
C LEU A 8 -2.69 -17.47 -7.65
N GLU A 9 -3.56 -17.20 -6.69
CA GLU A 9 -5.02 -17.39 -6.78
C GLU A 9 -5.76 -16.10 -7.14
N ASP A 10 -5.02 -15.04 -7.49
CA ASP A 10 -5.63 -13.80 -7.97
C ASP A 10 -6.31 -14.03 -9.33
N HIS A 11 -7.49 -13.45 -9.52
CA HIS A 11 -8.23 -13.53 -10.77
C HIS A 11 -7.50 -12.82 -11.93
N ASP A 12 -6.62 -11.87 -11.62
CA ASP A 12 -5.76 -11.21 -12.58
C ASP A 12 -4.28 -11.66 -12.42
N PRO A 13 -3.72 -12.44 -13.36
CA PRO A 13 -2.34 -12.92 -13.28
C PRO A 13 -1.28 -11.81 -13.45
N HIS A 14 -1.68 -10.63 -13.93
CA HIS A 14 -0.84 -9.45 -14.05
C HIS A 14 -0.90 -8.53 -12.84
N MET A 15 -1.85 -8.75 -11.92
CA MET A 15 -1.94 -7.97 -10.71
C MET A 15 -0.69 -8.16 -9.84
N ARG A 16 -0.22 -7.06 -9.29
CA ARG A 16 0.98 -6.98 -8.46
C ARG A 16 0.64 -6.19 -7.22
N HIS A 17 1.01 -6.72 -6.08
CA HIS A 17 0.69 -6.14 -4.79
C HIS A 17 1.97 -5.76 -4.07
N VAL A 18 1.95 -4.61 -3.38
CA VAL A 18 3.04 -4.20 -2.51
C VAL A 18 2.59 -4.48 -1.08
N ILE A 19 3.30 -5.38 -0.40
CA ILE A 19 3.01 -5.77 0.98
C ILE A 19 4.24 -5.56 1.86
N LEU A 20 4.05 -5.51 3.18
CA LEU A 20 5.19 -5.47 4.10
C LEU A 20 5.83 -6.85 4.15
N VAL A 21 7.16 -6.90 4.30
CA VAL A 21 7.87 -8.18 4.50
C VAL A 21 7.39 -8.89 5.78
N SER A 22 6.92 -8.15 6.78
CA SER A 22 6.32 -8.71 8.01
C SER A 22 5.04 -9.51 7.76
N ASP A 23 4.40 -9.30 6.62
CA ASP A 23 3.15 -9.94 6.24
C ASP A 23 3.41 -11.26 5.50
N ILE A 24 4.67 -11.65 5.31
CA ILE A 24 5.07 -12.91 4.67
C ILE A 24 5.55 -13.88 5.74
N GLU A 25 4.92 -15.05 5.80
CA GLU A 25 5.16 -16.05 6.83
C GLU A 25 6.59 -16.60 6.75
N GLY A 26 7.31 -16.56 7.88
CA GLY A 26 8.66 -17.10 8.00
C GLY A 26 9.74 -16.36 7.20
N PHE A 27 9.40 -15.33 6.44
CA PHE A 27 10.32 -14.64 5.55
C PHE A 27 11.04 -13.48 6.24
N ARG A 28 12.36 -13.57 6.39
CA ARG A 28 13.20 -12.59 7.09
C ARG A 28 14.44 -12.23 6.27
N PRO A 29 14.27 -11.50 5.16
CA PRO A 29 15.37 -11.15 4.28
C PRO A 29 16.37 -10.22 4.96
N VAL A 30 17.66 -10.47 4.73
CA VAL A 30 18.76 -9.60 5.21
C VAL A 30 18.93 -8.38 4.30
N ASP A 31 18.78 -8.56 2.99
CA ASP A 31 18.86 -7.49 2.00
C ASP A 31 17.87 -7.70 0.83
N ILE A 32 17.90 -6.80 -0.16
CA ILE A 32 16.93 -6.78 -1.26
C ILE A 32 17.07 -7.94 -2.26
N ASN A 33 18.17 -8.69 -2.20
CA ASN A 33 18.41 -9.85 -3.05
C ASN A 33 18.10 -11.17 -2.33
N ASP A 34 17.72 -11.11 -1.05
CA ASP A 34 17.42 -12.29 -0.23
C ASP A 34 16.00 -12.80 -0.48
N PHE A 35 15.74 -13.18 -1.74
CA PHE A 35 14.52 -13.84 -2.15
C PHE A 35 14.78 -14.76 -3.35
N ASP A 36 14.03 -15.85 -3.45
CA ASP A 36 14.00 -16.67 -4.65
C ASP A 36 12.71 -16.41 -5.40
N ASN A 37 12.84 -15.95 -6.65
CA ASN A 37 11.69 -15.66 -7.49
C ASN A 37 10.93 -16.92 -7.93
N LYS A 38 11.38 -18.14 -7.63
CA LYS A 38 10.64 -19.39 -7.90
C LYS A 38 9.94 -19.94 -6.66
N THR A 39 10.32 -19.48 -5.48
CA THR A 39 9.75 -19.97 -4.22
C THR A 39 8.37 -19.35 -3.98
N ILE A 40 7.44 -20.19 -3.52
CA ILE A 40 6.10 -19.76 -3.10
C ILE A 40 6.10 -19.60 -1.60
N TYR A 41 5.64 -18.43 -1.15
CA TYR A 41 5.51 -18.03 0.24
C TYR A 41 4.04 -17.88 0.59
N ASN A 42 3.69 -17.97 1.87
CA ASN A 42 2.38 -17.55 2.35
C ASN A 42 2.45 -16.07 2.72
N ALA A 43 1.65 -15.25 2.04
CA ALA A 43 1.58 -13.81 2.28
C ALA A 43 0.18 -13.42 2.77
N PHE A 44 0.12 -12.51 3.73
CA PHE A 44 -1.14 -12.00 4.27
C PHE A 44 -1.73 -10.96 3.29
N TRP A 45 -2.94 -11.25 2.82
CA TRP A 45 -3.77 -10.36 2.03
C TRP A 45 -4.84 -9.73 2.92
N ARG A 46 -5.03 -8.43 2.79
CA ARG A 46 -6.13 -7.69 3.43
C ARG A 46 -7.07 -7.20 2.35
N ASP A 47 -8.21 -7.87 2.21
CA ASP A 47 -9.29 -7.40 1.34
C ASP A 47 -10.01 -6.25 2.06
N CYS A 48 -9.96 -5.05 1.48
CA CYS A 48 -10.59 -3.84 2.04
C CYS A 48 -12.07 -3.68 1.66
N VAL A 49 -12.61 -4.61 0.86
CA VAL A 49 -13.99 -4.59 0.36
C VAL A 49 -14.82 -5.71 0.99
N VAL A 50 -14.24 -6.89 1.17
CA VAL A 50 -14.91 -8.06 1.75
C VAL A 50 -14.04 -8.70 2.84
N ASP A 51 -14.40 -8.50 4.11
CA ASP A 51 -13.65 -9.03 5.26
C ASP A 51 -13.42 -10.55 5.21
N GLY A 52 -14.30 -11.29 4.53
CA GLY A 52 -14.24 -12.75 4.39
C GLY A 52 -13.06 -13.31 3.57
N ASN A 53 -12.37 -12.47 2.79
CA ASN A 53 -11.22 -12.87 1.96
C ASN A 53 -9.87 -12.39 2.53
N THR A 54 -9.85 -11.92 3.77
CA THR A 54 -8.61 -11.54 4.45
C THR A 54 -7.95 -12.78 5.06
N GLY A 55 -6.68 -13.02 4.74
CA GLY A 55 -5.99 -14.24 5.17
C GLY A 55 -4.62 -14.44 4.54
N TYR A 56 -4.00 -15.59 4.81
CA TYR A 56 -2.75 -15.98 4.18
C TYR A 56 -3.00 -16.74 2.89
N TYR A 57 -2.37 -16.30 1.81
CA TYR A 57 -2.50 -16.90 0.49
C TYR A 57 -1.13 -17.17 -0.14
N PRO A 58 -1.03 -18.20 -1.00
CA PRO A 58 0.19 -18.46 -1.76
C PRO A 58 0.56 -17.29 -2.66
N ALA A 59 1.78 -16.79 -2.50
CA ALA A 59 2.31 -15.66 -3.24
C ALA A 59 3.78 -15.87 -3.63
N GLN A 60 4.14 -15.29 -4.77
CA GLN A 60 5.50 -15.26 -5.28
C GLN A 60 6.10 -13.87 -5.10
N ILE A 61 7.29 -13.80 -4.52
CA ILE A 61 8.04 -12.54 -4.39
C ILE A 61 8.74 -12.25 -5.72
N LEU A 62 8.56 -11.04 -6.23
CA LEU A 62 9.13 -10.59 -7.50
C LEU A 62 10.25 -9.57 -7.31
N ALA A 63 10.15 -8.77 -6.24
CA ALA A 63 11.17 -7.81 -5.87
C ALA A 63 11.04 -7.44 -4.39
N LEU A 64 12.16 -7.04 -3.78
CA LEU A 64 12.18 -6.43 -2.46
C LEU A 64 12.60 -4.97 -2.56
N GLY A 65 12.04 -4.16 -1.67
CA GLY A 65 12.37 -2.75 -1.54
C GLY A 65 12.67 -2.37 -0.10
N THR A 66 13.55 -1.37 0.07
CA THR A 66 13.85 -0.81 1.38
C THR A 66 12.90 0.32 1.70
N THR A 67 12.41 0.34 2.95
CA THR A 67 11.68 1.52 3.46
C THR A 67 12.69 2.59 3.86
N VAL A 68 12.28 3.86 3.83
CA VAL A 68 13.13 4.99 4.25
C VAL A 68 13.65 4.76 5.69
N SER A 69 12.82 4.25 6.60
CA SER A 69 13.24 3.90 7.96
C SER A 69 14.33 2.81 7.99
N HIS A 70 14.22 1.79 7.14
CA HIS A 70 15.25 0.74 7.03
C HIS A 70 16.56 1.31 6.47
N TRP A 71 16.48 2.14 5.43
CA TRP A 71 17.64 2.82 4.85
C TRP A 71 18.33 3.73 5.87
N GLY A 72 17.57 4.55 6.62
CA GLY A 72 18.10 5.44 7.65
C GLY A 72 18.85 4.66 8.74
N LYS A 73 18.28 3.55 9.23
CA LYS A 73 18.96 2.65 10.18
C LYS A 73 20.28 2.10 9.63
N SER A 74 20.28 1.62 8.38
CA SER A 74 21.47 1.07 7.73
C SER A 74 22.59 2.11 7.54
N LYS A 75 22.23 3.35 7.22
CA LYS A 75 23.18 4.45 7.00
C LYS A 75 23.49 5.28 8.26
N ARG A 76 22.87 4.94 9.40
CA ARG A 76 22.93 5.72 10.66
C ARG A 76 22.51 7.18 10.46
N VAL A 77 21.49 7.39 9.63
CA VAL A 77 20.86 8.70 9.39
C VAL A 77 19.50 8.69 10.07
N ASP A 78 19.26 9.66 10.94
CA ASP A 78 17.93 9.86 11.51
C ASP A 78 16.99 10.43 10.44
N VAL A 79 15.91 9.70 10.18
CA VAL A 79 14.90 10.03 9.17
C VAL A 79 13.53 10.29 9.80
N GLU A 80 13.41 10.24 11.12
CA GLU A 80 12.12 10.31 11.82
C GLU A 80 11.40 11.63 11.55
N ALA A 81 12.10 12.75 11.71
CA ALA A 81 11.55 14.08 11.42
C ALA A 81 11.09 14.23 9.96
N VAL A 82 11.84 13.66 9.01
CA VAL A 82 11.49 13.70 7.58
C VAL A 82 10.22 12.88 7.32
N LEU A 83 10.11 11.69 7.92
CA LEU A 83 8.94 10.83 7.79
C LEU A 83 7.69 11.48 8.38
N GLN A 84 7.80 12.11 9.54
CA GLN A 84 6.69 12.84 10.16
C GLN A 84 6.22 14.01 9.29
N ASN A 85 7.16 14.78 8.74
CA ASN A 85 6.84 15.89 7.85
C ASN A 85 6.15 15.41 6.56
N LEU A 86 6.63 14.32 5.96
CA LEU A 86 6.01 13.71 4.78
C LEU A 86 4.59 13.22 5.08
N ASN A 87 4.39 12.53 6.20
CA ASN A 87 3.06 12.06 6.61
C ASN A 87 2.09 13.21 6.83
N SER A 88 2.55 14.30 7.47
CA SER A 88 1.73 15.50 7.66
C SER A 88 1.32 16.13 6.32
N ALA A 89 2.28 16.35 5.42
CA ALA A 89 2.02 16.98 4.12
C ALA A 89 1.08 16.14 3.24
N LEU A 90 1.25 14.81 3.23
CA LEU A 90 0.38 13.90 2.49
C LEU A 90 -1.04 13.88 3.08
N THR A 91 -1.15 13.87 4.42
CA THR A 91 -2.44 13.91 5.11
C THR A 91 -3.22 15.18 4.77
N GLU A 92 -2.56 16.33 4.82
CA GLU A 92 -3.16 17.62 4.45
C GLU A 92 -3.67 17.59 3.00
N LYS A 93 -2.86 17.10 2.07
CA LYS A 93 -3.24 17.01 0.66
C LYS A 93 -4.43 16.07 0.40
N ILE A 94 -4.52 14.96 1.13
CA ILE A 94 -5.67 14.04 1.07
C ILE A 94 -6.92 14.77 1.57
N GLN A 95 -6.82 15.48 2.70
CA GLN A 95 -7.94 16.25 3.25
C GLN A 95 -8.42 17.33 2.29
N ASP A 96 -7.50 18.05 1.64
CA ASP A 96 -7.85 19.09 0.69
C ASP A 96 -8.52 18.54 -0.56
N SER A 97 -8.05 17.40 -1.07
CA SER A 97 -8.70 16.69 -2.18
C SER A 97 -10.14 16.28 -1.81
N MET A 98 -10.33 15.69 -0.62
CA MET A 98 -11.67 15.31 -0.13
C MET A 98 -12.60 16.50 0.10
N LYS A 99 -12.06 17.66 0.52
CA LYS A 99 -12.85 18.89 0.67
C LYS A 99 -13.24 19.45 -0.70
N ALA A 100 -12.32 19.46 -1.66
CA ALA A 100 -12.57 19.93 -3.01
C ALA A 100 -13.67 19.10 -3.69
N GLU A 101 -13.60 17.77 -3.60
CA GLU A 101 -14.62 16.87 -4.13
C GLU A 101 -16.00 17.12 -3.51
N ARG A 102 -16.07 17.26 -2.17
CA ARG A 102 -17.33 17.60 -1.49
C ARG A 102 -17.93 18.94 -1.95
N ARG A 103 -17.10 19.96 -2.17
CA ARG A 103 -17.56 21.27 -2.67
C ARG A 103 -18.10 21.17 -4.10
N LEU A 104 -17.44 20.39 -4.97
CA LEU A 104 -17.92 20.15 -6.33
C LEU A 104 -19.26 19.41 -6.33
N MET A 105 -19.41 18.38 -5.49
CA MET A 105 -20.68 17.66 -5.34
C MET A 105 -21.81 18.56 -4.84
N SER A 106 -21.54 19.43 -3.85
CA SER A 106 -22.52 20.40 -3.35
C SER A 106 -22.96 21.40 -4.42
N CYS A 107 -22.01 21.95 -5.18
CA CYS A 107 -22.30 22.93 -6.24
C CYS A 107 -23.16 22.31 -7.36
N ASN A 108 -22.90 21.06 -7.74
CA ASN A 108 -23.68 20.34 -8.73
C ASN A 108 -25.10 19.99 -8.22
N ALA A 109 -25.25 19.70 -6.93
CA ALA A 109 -26.56 19.45 -6.32
C ALA A 109 -27.43 20.73 -6.33
N ASP A 110 -26.85 21.88 -6.02
CA ASP A 110 -27.55 23.17 -6.02
C ASP A 110 -28.00 23.57 -7.44
N GLN A 111 -27.20 23.28 -8.46
CA GLN A 111 -27.55 23.54 -9.87
C GLN A 111 -28.69 22.65 -10.38
N ASN A 112 -28.73 21.38 -9.98
CA ASN A 112 -29.81 20.46 -10.37
C ASN A 112 -31.13 20.76 -9.64
N ALA A 113 -31.09 21.26 -8.40
CA ALA A 113 -32.28 21.68 -7.66
C ALA A 113 -32.91 22.95 -8.26
N SER A 114 -32.10 23.86 -8.83
CA SER A 114 -32.59 25.08 -9.48
C SER A 114 -33.16 24.88 -10.90
N ALA A 115 -33.01 23.69 -11.49
CA ALA A 115 -33.45 23.37 -12.85
C ALA A 115 -34.72 22.49 -12.88
N ALA A 116 -35.29 22.14 -11.73
CA ALA A 116 -36.57 21.44 -11.64
C ALA A 116 -37.73 22.46 -11.76
N PRO A 117 -38.72 22.23 -12.65
CA PRO A 117 -39.83 23.16 -12.90
C PRO A 117 -40.84 23.26 -11.76
#